data_AF-A0A7W3VNM7-F1
#
_entry.id   AF-A0A7W3VNM7-F1
#
_cell.length_a   1.000
_cell.length_b   1.000
_cell.length_c   1.000
_cell.angle_alpha   90.00
_cell.angle_beta   90.00
_cell.angle_gamma   90.00
#
_symmetry.space_group_name_H-M   'P 1'
#
loop_
_entity.id
_entity.type
_entity.pdbx_description
1 polymer ?
#
loop_
_entity_poly.entity_id
_entity_poly.type
_entity_poly.pdbx_seq_one_letter_code
_entity_poly.pdbx_strand_id
1 'polypeptide(L)'
;MKASNTFTNIIKSHLDNRAKNDTLFATTYAKENKNIDDCITYILNQVKESGCNGFADDEIFSMAVHYYDEDDIKIGKKISCKVVVNHKEEVKPQKTTEPIKTVKPQPKQVKKTDNTQIQMELNL
;
A
#
# COMPACT_ATOMS: atom_id res chain seq x y z
N MET A 1 -18.59 11.15 6.00
CA MET A 1 -17.85 9.87 6.03
C MET A 1 -16.40 10.17 5.62
N LYS A 2 -15.41 10.06 6.51
CA LYS A 2 -14.04 10.59 6.27
C LYS A 2 -12.95 9.52 6.10
N ALA A 3 -13.23 8.26 6.45
CA ALA A 3 -12.27 7.16 6.34
C ALA A 3 -11.95 6.76 4.89
N SER A 4 -12.87 7.01 3.94
CA SER A 4 -12.69 6.72 2.51
C SER A 4 -11.57 7.51 1.85
N ASN A 5 -11.16 8.66 2.40
CA ASN A 5 -10.15 9.49 1.76
C ASN A 5 -8.72 9.12 2.23
N THR A 6 -8.55 8.76 3.50
CA THR A 6 -7.21 8.50 4.04
C THR A 6 -6.58 7.25 3.42
N PHE A 7 -7.32 6.14 3.35
CA PHE A 7 -6.82 4.91 2.76
C PHE A 7 -6.45 5.10 1.29
N THR A 8 -7.36 5.66 0.49
CA THR A 8 -7.13 5.98 -0.92
C THR A 8 -5.92 6.90 -1.11
N ASN A 9 -5.74 7.92 -0.27
CA ASN A 9 -4.60 8.82 -0.35
C ASN A 9 -3.26 8.11 -0.05
N ILE A 10 -3.25 7.20 0.93
CA ILE A 10 -2.04 6.42 1.27
C ILE A 10 -1.65 5.52 0.09
N ILE A 11 -2.60 4.77 -0.46
CA ILE A 11 -2.35 3.91 -1.63
C ILE A 11 -1.87 4.75 -2.82
N LYS A 12 -2.58 5.85 -3.13
CA LYS A 12 -2.22 6.76 -4.21
C LYS A 12 -0.81 7.33 -4.02
N SER A 13 -0.46 7.78 -2.81
CA SER A 13 0.88 8.31 -2.54
C SER A 13 1.98 7.26 -2.72
N HIS A 14 1.72 6.00 -2.36
CA HIS A 14 2.65 4.91 -2.61
C HIS A 14 2.85 4.66 -4.11
N LEU A 15 1.76 4.54 -4.86
CA LEU A 15 1.77 4.29 -6.30
C LEU A 15 2.43 5.46 -7.07
N ASP A 16 2.12 6.71 -6.70
CA ASP A 16 2.73 7.91 -7.28
C ASP A 16 4.26 7.91 -7.03
N ASN A 17 4.71 7.51 -5.85
CA ASN A 17 6.14 7.38 -5.55
C ASN A 17 6.79 6.23 -6.32
N ARG A 18 6.08 5.11 -6.51
CA ARG A 18 6.58 4.00 -7.32
C ARG A 18 6.71 4.39 -8.79
N ALA A 19 5.70 5.02 -9.37
CA ALA A 19 5.71 5.50 -10.75
C ALA A 19 6.84 6.52 -11.02
N LYS A 20 7.26 7.30 -10.02
CA LYS A 20 8.43 8.19 -10.17
C LYS A 20 9.76 7.43 -10.24
N ASN A 21 9.87 6.30 -9.56
CA ASN A 21 11.12 5.53 -9.46
C ASN A 21 11.20 4.36 -10.45
N ASP A 22 10.05 3.88 -10.92
CA ASP A 22 9.90 2.73 -11.82
C ASP A 22 9.16 3.16 -13.09
N THR A 23 9.89 3.31 -14.18
CA THR A 23 9.35 3.75 -15.48
C THR A 23 8.44 2.71 -16.13
N LEU A 24 8.67 1.43 -15.88
CA LEU A 24 7.80 0.35 -16.39
C LEU A 24 6.44 0.44 -15.69
N PHE A 25 6.46 0.59 -14.37
CA PHE A 25 5.26 0.82 -13.57
C PHE A 25 4.57 2.14 -13.94
N ALA A 26 5.32 3.21 -14.22
CA ALA A 26 4.73 4.49 -14.65
C ALA A 26 3.88 4.34 -15.92
N THR A 27 4.32 3.48 -16.83
CA THR A 27 3.62 3.20 -18.09
C THR A 27 2.30 2.49 -17.84
N THR A 28 2.28 1.50 -16.94
CA THR A 28 1.05 0.78 -16.58
C THR A 28 0.12 1.61 -15.72
N TYR A 29 0.67 2.43 -14.82
CA TYR A 29 -0.07 3.36 -13.96
C TYR A 29 -0.79 4.47 -14.74
N ALA A 30 -0.24 4.89 -15.88
CA ALA A 30 -0.83 5.92 -16.74
C ALA A 30 -1.90 5.39 -17.73
N LYS A 31 -2.21 4.09 -17.73
CA LYS A 31 -3.22 3.51 -18.63
C LYS A 31 -4.63 4.02 -18.28
N GLU A 32 -5.39 4.44 -19.28
CA GLU A 32 -6.74 4.99 -19.09
C GLU A 32 -7.77 3.99 -18.52
N ASN A 33 -7.53 2.69 -18.72
CA ASN A 33 -8.37 1.61 -18.18
C ASN A 33 -8.05 1.28 -16.70
N LYS A 34 -7.11 1.98 -16.08
CA LYS A 34 -6.73 1.80 -14.67
C LYS A 34 -7.07 3.04 -13.87
N ASN A 35 -7.69 2.84 -12.71
CA ASN A 35 -8.05 3.94 -11.82
C ASN A 35 -7.90 3.52 -10.35
N ILE A 36 -7.75 4.52 -9.49
CA ILE A 36 -7.53 4.29 -8.07
C ILE A 36 -8.77 3.67 -7.40
N ASP A 37 -9.99 4.01 -7.83
CA ASP A 37 -11.22 3.51 -7.20
C ASP A 37 -11.39 2.00 -7.40
N ASP A 38 -11.07 1.50 -8.58
CA ASP A 38 -11.06 0.07 -8.93
C ASP A 38 -9.89 -0.65 -8.26
N CYS A 39 -8.73 0.00 -8.15
CA CYS A 39 -7.61 -0.53 -7.35
C CYS A 39 -8.03 -0.74 -5.88
N ILE A 40 -8.66 0.25 -5.26
CA ILE A 40 -9.19 0.14 -3.90
C ILE A 40 -10.24 -0.96 -3.83
N THR A 41 -11.16 -1.03 -4.79
CA THR A 41 -12.19 -2.09 -4.83
C THR A 41 -11.56 -3.47 -4.92
N TYR A 42 -10.52 -3.64 -5.73
CA TYR A 42 -9.77 -4.88 -5.85
C TYR A 42 -9.13 -5.30 -4.53
N ILE A 43 -8.38 -4.39 -3.89
CA ILE A 43 -7.73 -4.64 -2.59
C ILE A 43 -8.77 -5.08 -1.55
N LEU A 44 -9.89 -4.37 -1.49
CA LEU A 44 -10.97 -4.68 -0.55
C LEU A 44 -11.59 -6.06 -0.78
N ASN A 45 -11.73 -6.48 -2.04
CA ASN A 45 -12.19 -7.84 -2.35
C ASN A 45 -11.15 -8.90 -1.97
N GLN A 46 -9.86 -8.66 -2.22
CA GLN A 46 -8.78 -9.58 -1.83
C GLN A 46 -8.71 -9.78 -0.31
N VAL A 47 -8.75 -8.68 0.44
CA VAL A 47 -8.78 -8.65 1.91
C VAL A 47 -9.98 -9.43 2.43
N LYS A 48 -11.15 -9.21 1.85
CA LYS A 48 -12.38 -9.91 2.22
C LYS A 48 -12.31 -11.41 1.93
N GLU A 49 -11.78 -11.81 0.77
CA GLU A 49 -11.61 -13.21 0.38
C GLU A 49 -10.60 -13.92 1.28
N SER A 50 -9.55 -13.22 1.70
CA SER A 50 -8.56 -13.75 2.64
C SER A 50 -9.13 -14.03 4.04
N GLY A 51 -10.24 -13.38 4.43
CA GLY A 51 -10.83 -13.56 5.76
C GLY A 51 -9.96 -13.06 6.93
N CYS A 52 -8.89 -12.31 6.64
CA CYS A 52 -8.00 -11.75 7.65
C CYS A 52 -8.40 -10.31 8.00
N ASN A 53 -8.40 -9.99 9.30
CA ASN A 53 -8.81 -8.66 9.80
C ASN A 53 -7.69 -7.61 9.80
N GLY A 54 -6.47 -7.98 9.41
CA GLY A 54 -5.32 -7.08 9.44
C GLY A 54 -4.24 -7.49 8.45
N PHE A 55 -3.71 -6.50 7.73
CA PHE A 55 -2.66 -6.65 6.74
C PHE A 55 -1.54 -5.65 7.03
N ALA A 56 -0.31 -6.02 6.67
CA ALA A 56 0.79 -5.07 6.67
C ALA A 56 0.68 -4.10 5.49
N ASP A 57 1.22 -2.88 5.65
CA ASP A 57 1.24 -1.87 4.59
C ASP A 57 1.85 -2.43 3.29
N ASP A 58 2.95 -3.17 3.38
CA ASP A 58 3.64 -3.76 2.23
C ASP A 58 2.77 -4.77 1.47
N GLU A 59 1.93 -5.55 2.16
CA GLU A 59 1.01 -6.51 1.52
C GLU A 59 -0.06 -5.76 0.72
N ILE A 60 -0.64 -4.71 1.33
CA ILE A 60 -1.64 -3.87 0.69
C ILE A 60 -1.04 -3.12 -0.51
N PHE A 61 0.17 -2.59 -0.37
CA PHE A 61 0.89 -1.95 -1.47
C PHE A 61 1.22 -2.93 -2.59
N SER A 62 1.61 -4.16 -2.25
CA SER A 62 1.83 -5.22 -3.23
C SER A 62 0.56 -5.53 -4.02
N MET A 63 -0.60 -5.62 -3.36
CA MET A 63 -1.90 -5.79 -4.04
C MET A 63 -2.21 -4.60 -4.95
N ALA A 64 -1.94 -3.38 -4.51
CA ALA A 64 -2.16 -2.18 -5.30
C ALA A 64 -1.30 -2.17 -6.57
N VAL A 65 -0.02 -2.50 -6.46
CA VAL A 65 0.91 -2.59 -7.60
C VAL A 65 0.48 -3.69 -8.56
N HIS A 66 0.11 -4.86 -8.05
CA HIS A 66 -0.34 -5.99 -8.84
C HIS A 66 -1.56 -5.64 -9.71
N TYR A 67 -2.49 -4.82 -9.19
CA TYR A 67 -3.63 -4.32 -9.98
C TYR A 67 -3.22 -3.51 -11.22
N TYR A 68 -2.12 -2.75 -11.16
CA TYR A 68 -1.64 -1.98 -12.31
C TYR A 68 -0.76 -2.81 -13.24
N ASP A 69 0.01 -3.75 -12.71
CA ASP A 69 0.89 -4.61 -13.50
C ASP A 69 0.13 -5.68 -14.30
N GLU A 70 -0.99 -6.19 -13.79
CA GLU A 70 -1.82 -7.16 -14.52
C GLU A 70 -2.90 -6.50 -15.36
N ASP A 71 -2.97 -6.85 -16.66
CA ASP A 71 -3.98 -6.32 -17.57
C ASP A 71 -5.36 -6.98 -17.40
N ASP A 72 -5.43 -8.28 -17.07
CA ASP A 72 -6.67 -9.04 -16.88
C ASP A 72 -6.88 -9.42 -15.41
N ILE A 73 -7.28 -8.42 -14.61
CA ILE A 73 -7.50 -8.59 -13.17
C ILE A 73 -8.98 -8.46 -12.80
N LYS A 74 -9.46 -9.37 -11.96
CA LYS A 74 -10.84 -9.35 -11.46
C LYS A 74 -10.97 -8.41 -10.27
N ILE A 75 -11.48 -7.20 -10.51
CA ILE A 75 -11.71 -6.17 -9.49
C ILE A 75 -12.71 -6.64 -8.41
N GLY A 76 -13.69 -7.45 -8.79
CA GLY A 76 -14.76 -7.88 -7.90
C GLY A 76 -15.91 -6.87 -7.82
N LYS A 77 -16.78 -7.02 -6.81
CA LYS A 77 -17.93 -6.12 -6.60
C LYS A 77 -17.56 -5.02 -5.62
N LYS A 78 -18.13 -3.83 -5.77
CA LYS A 78 -18.02 -2.78 -4.75
C LYS A 78 -18.59 -3.31 -3.44
N ILE A 79 -17.76 -3.36 -2.41
CA ILE A 79 -18.17 -3.75 -1.06
C ILE A 79 -18.30 -2.50 -0.19
N SER A 80 -19.35 -2.47 0.62
CA SER A 80 -19.47 -1.47 1.69
C SER A 80 -18.73 -2.01 2.90
N CYS A 81 -17.56 -1.46 3.19
CA CYS A 81 -16.75 -1.85 4.34
C CYS A 81 -16.15 -0.63 5.04
N LYS A 82 -15.94 -0.74 6.34
CA LYS A 82 -15.31 0.30 7.13
C LYS A 82 -13.81 0.03 7.19
N VAL A 83 -13.03 0.83 6.48
CA VAL A 83 -11.57 0.78 6.55
C VAL A 83 -11.11 1.66 7.71
N VAL A 84 -10.38 1.08 8.67
CA VAL A 84 -9.75 1.83 9.76
C VAL A 84 -8.23 1.74 9.55
N VAL A 85 -7.62 2.88 9.24
CA VAL A 85 -6.17 2.97 9.11
C VAL A 85 -5.60 3.46 10.43
N ASN A 86 -5.05 2.55 11.23
CA ASN A 86 -4.28 2.88 12.43
C ASN A 86 -2.81 3.09 12.06
N HIS A 87 -2.53 4.08 11.22
CA HIS A 87 -1.15 4.51 10.99
C HIS A 87 -0.74 5.40 12.16
N LYS A 88 0.00 4.85 13.13
CA LYS A 88 0.77 5.69 14.05
C LYS A 88 1.84 6.36 13.19
N GLU A 89 1.58 7.59 12.77
CA GLU A 89 2.61 8.47 12.21
C GLU A 89 3.75 8.54 13.23
N GLU A 90 4.82 7.77 13.01
CA GLU A 90 6.11 8.17 13.52
C GLU A 90 6.44 9.48 12.80
N VAL A 91 6.29 10.58 13.53
CA VAL A 91 6.81 11.89 13.16
C VAL A 91 8.32 11.75 13.01
N LYS A 92 8.81 11.37 11.82
CA LYS A 92 10.24 11.39 11.50
C LYS A 92 10.66 12.85 11.28
N PRO A 93 11.58 13.42 12.08
CA PRO A 93 12.13 14.74 11.80
C PRO A 93 12.95 14.66 10.50
N GLN A 94 12.70 15.62 9.61
CA GLN A 94 13.36 15.76 8.33
C GLN A 94 14.87 16.02 8.43
N LYS A 95 15.59 15.40 7.47
CA LYS A 95 16.83 15.82 6.79
C LYS A 95 18.18 15.75 7.54
N THR A 96 19.16 15.08 6.94
CA THR A 96 20.19 15.73 6.08
C THR A 96 21.14 14.73 5.40
N THR A 97 21.32 14.93 4.07
CA THR A 97 22.52 14.80 3.22
C THR A 97 23.38 13.52 3.18
N GLU A 98 23.59 13.02 1.96
CA GLU A 98 24.61 12.03 1.50
C GLU A 98 26.06 12.49 1.84
N PRO A 99 27.10 11.61 1.90
CA PRO A 99 27.67 10.95 0.70
C PRO A 99 28.22 9.51 0.89
N ILE A 100 28.44 8.84 -0.25
CA ILE A 100 28.99 7.49 -0.49
C ILE A 100 30.32 7.20 0.25
N LYS A 101 30.48 5.99 0.85
CA LYS A 101 31.73 5.17 0.84
C LYS A 101 31.54 3.76 1.44
N THR A 102 32.20 2.80 0.77
CA THR A 102 32.33 1.35 0.97
C THR A 102 32.62 0.85 2.40
N VAL A 103 32.11 -0.35 2.77
CA VAL A 103 32.79 -1.54 3.39
C VAL A 103 31.75 -2.57 3.90
N LYS A 104 31.89 -3.86 3.53
CA LYS A 104 31.14 -5.03 4.08
C LYS A 104 31.86 -5.60 5.33
N PRO A 105 31.35 -6.66 6.01
CA PRO A 105 30.13 -6.78 6.85
C PRO A 105 30.50 -7.25 8.29
N GLN A 106 29.59 -7.19 9.29
CA GLN A 106 29.45 -8.12 10.45
C GLN A 106 28.43 -7.64 11.54
N PRO A 107 27.95 -8.51 12.48
CA PRO A 107 26.52 -8.74 12.71
C PRO A 107 25.97 -8.31 14.09
N LYS A 108 24.67 -8.56 14.30
CA LYS A 108 23.83 -8.42 15.53
C LYS A 108 23.26 -6.99 15.70
N GLN A 109 21.96 -6.75 15.88
CA GLN A 109 21.05 -7.39 16.83
C GLN A 109 19.57 -7.22 16.42
N VAL A 110 18.79 -8.28 16.60
CA VAL A 110 17.31 -8.29 16.62
C VAL A 110 16.80 -7.29 17.65
N LYS A 111 15.88 -6.40 17.28
CA LYS A 111 14.81 -5.90 18.16
C LYS A 111 13.71 -5.13 17.41
N LYS A 112 12.54 -5.76 17.47
CA LYS A 112 11.16 -5.23 17.49
C LYS A 112 10.62 -4.74 16.15
N THR A 113 9.94 -5.68 15.50
CA THR A 113 8.78 -5.52 14.63
C THR A 113 7.86 -4.43 15.17
N ASP A 114 7.90 -3.24 14.57
CA ASP A 114 6.79 -2.31 14.66
C ASP A 114 5.73 -2.80 13.68
N ASN A 115 4.73 -3.44 14.25
CA ASN A 115 3.58 -4.01 13.58
C ASN A 115 2.71 -2.86 13.06
N THR A 116 3.01 -2.35 11.87
CA THR A 116 2.13 -1.43 11.15
C THR A 116 0.96 -2.24 10.61
N GLN A 117 -0.11 -2.30 11.41
CA GLN A 117 -1.27 -3.12 11.14
C GLN A 117 -2.40 -2.22 10.64
N ILE A 118 -2.71 -2.27 9.34
CA ILE A 118 -3.98 -1.74 8.84
C ILE A 118 -5.05 -2.75 9.27
N GLN A 119 -5.78 -2.43 10.34
CA GLN A 119 -6.93 -3.22 10.78
C GLN A 119 -8.17 -2.79 10.00
N MET A 120 -8.49 -3.52 8.94
CA MET A 120 -9.78 -3.40 8.26
C MET A 120 -10.82 -4.22 9.02
N GLU A 121 -11.54 -3.60 9.95
CA GLU A 121 -12.73 -4.21 10.56
C GLU A 121 -13.92 -4.15 9.59
N LEU A 122 -14.15 -5.25 8.85
CA LEU A 122 -15.42 -5.51 8.18
C LEU A 122 -16.45 -5.96 9.23
N ASN A 123 -17.39 -5.09 9.59
CA ASN A 123 -18.63 -5.53 10.23
C ASN A 123 -19.55 -6.08 9.13
N LEU A 124 -19.74 -7.40 9.09
CA LEU A 124 -20.84 -8.05 8.37
C LEU A 124 -22.18 -7.80 9.07
#